data_AF-A0A7Y9RE19-F1
#
_entry.id   AF-A0A7Y9RE19-F1
#
_cell.length_a   1.000
_cell.length_b   1.000
_cell.length_c   1.000
_cell.angle_alpha   90.00
_cell.angle_beta   90.00
_cell.angle_gamma   90.00
#
_symmetry.space_group_name_H-M   'P 1'
#
loop_
_entity.id
_entity.type
_entity.pdbx_description
1 polymer ?
#
loop_
_entity_poly.entity_id
_entity_poly.type
_entity_poly.pdbx_seq_one_letter_code
_entity_poly.pdbx_strand_id
1 'polypeptide(L)'
;MSISVIEQAKIQAQVLVPLVKALQAELGEARANALVRKALGDLYRGFGEEFWKAKSQGESEADLGKAVSSAFKTYSRDDALAYDVIEESHDAFAFDVKRCAYAEFYKALGEPELGFLLICTADFATAEGFGPDIKLARTQTIMQGASHCDFRYRRDGGEGR
;
A
#
# COMPACT_ATOMS: atom_id res chain seq x y z
N MET A 1 -4.84 20.06 -12.24
CA MET A 1 -3.95 19.31 -11.33
C MET A 1 -4.72 18.08 -10.87
N SER A 2 -4.13 16.88 -10.92
CA SER A 2 -4.77 15.68 -10.38
C SER A 2 -4.69 15.68 -8.84
N ILE A 3 -5.78 15.29 -8.18
CA ILE A 3 -5.87 15.14 -6.71
C ILE A 3 -4.84 14.09 -6.27
N SER A 4 -4.02 14.40 -5.28
CA SER A 4 -3.05 13.44 -4.74
C SER A 4 -3.72 12.28 -4.04
N VAL A 5 -3.00 11.18 -3.86
CA VAL A 5 -3.57 9.97 -3.24
C VAL A 5 -3.96 10.22 -1.78
N ILE A 6 -3.21 11.05 -1.06
CA ILE A 6 -3.57 11.43 0.32
C ILE A 6 -4.89 12.20 0.38
N GLU A 7 -5.11 13.16 -0.53
CA GLU A 7 -6.38 13.90 -0.58
C GLU A 7 -7.54 12.98 -1.01
N GLN A 8 -7.32 12.07 -1.95
CA GLN A 8 -8.31 11.03 -2.28
C GLN A 8 -8.66 10.16 -1.06
N ALA A 9 -7.66 9.72 -0.30
CA ALA A 9 -7.87 8.91 0.91
C ALA A 9 -8.67 9.67 1.97
N LYS A 10 -8.39 10.97 2.19
CA LYS A 10 -9.15 11.82 3.12
C LYS A 10 -10.61 11.97 2.68
N ILE A 11 -10.85 12.15 1.38
CA ILE A 11 -12.21 12.26 0.82
C ILE A 11 -12.94 10.92 1.00
N GLN A 12 -12.31 9.81 0.62
CA GLN A 12 -12.90 8.47 0.72
C GLN A 12 -13.21 8.09 2.18
N ALA A 13 -12.36 8.48 3.14
CA ALA A 13 -12.55 8.20 4.55
C ALA A 13 -13.87 8.76 5.09
N GLN A 14 -14.34 9.91 4.61
CA GLN A 14 -15.62 10.52 5.02
C GLN A 14 -16.82 9.60 4.74
N VAL A 15 -16.70 8.71 3.76
CA VAL A 15 -17.75 7.75 3.38
C VAL A 15 -17.44 6.35 3.90
N LEU A 16 -16.21 5.88 3.72
CA LEU A 16 -15.82 4.51 4.06
C LEU A 16 -15.81 4.26 5.56
N VAL A 17 -15.36 5.22 6.39
CA VAL A 17 -15.32 5.03 7.85
C VAL A 17 -16.71 4.77 8.44
N PRO A 18 -17.73 5.63 8.25
CA PRO A 18 -19.06 5.37 8.79
C PRO A 18 -19.69 4.10 8.19
N LEU A 19 -19.44 3.80 6.92
CA LEU A 19 -19.93 2.59 6.27
C LEU A 19 -19.34 1.32 6.91
N VAL A 20 -18.01 1.26 7.08
CA VAL A 20 -17.35 0.10 7.70
C VAL A 20 -17.79 -0.05 9.15
N LYS A 21 -17.94 1.05 9.90
CA LYS A 21 -18.48 0.99 11.26
C LYS A 21 -19.90 0.43 11.32
N ALA A 22 -20.77 0.81 10.38
CA ALA A 22 -22.11 0.23 10.30
C ALA A 22 -22.05 -1.28 10.00
N LEU A 23 -21.16 -1.72 9.11
CA LEU A 23 -20.94 -3.14 8.84
C LEU A 23 -20.40 -3.88 10.07
N GLN A 24 -19.47 -3.28 10.83
CA GLN A 24 -18.93 -3.86 12.06
C GLN A 24 -20.01 -4.00 13.13
N ALA A 25 -20.90 -3.00 13.27
CA ALA A 25 -22.00 -3.05 14.21
C ALA A 25 -23.00 -4.18 13.89
N GLU A 26 -23.27 -4.42 12.61
CA GLU A 26 -24.24 -5.43 12.15
C GLU A 26 -23.65 -6.85 12.11
N LEU A 27 -22.42 -7.01 11.59
CA LEU A 27 -21.83 -8.31 11.28
C LEU A 27 -20.80 -8.78 12.31
N GLY A 28 -20.43 -7.91 13.24
CA GLY A 28 -19.25 -8.07 14.08
C GLY A 28 -17.96 -7.68 13.36
N GLU A 29 -17.00 -7.17 14.13
CA GLU A 29 -15.77 -6.57 13.60
C GLU A 29 -14.96 -7.53 12.71
N ALA A 30 -14.72 -8.75 13.16
CA ALA A 30 -13.91 -9.72 12.43
C ALA A 30 -14.49 -10.02 11.03
N ARG A 31 -15.81 -10.23 10.94
CA ARG A 31 -16.48 -10.57 9.68
C ARG A 31 -16.54 -9.36 8.75
N ALA A 32 -16.87 -8.18 9.28
CA ALA A 32 -16.89 -6.94 8.50
C ALA A 32 -15.51 -6.61 7.94
N ASN A 33 -14.47 -6.66 8.78
CA ASN A 33 -13.10 -6.37 8.36
C ASN A 33 -12.59 -7.38 7.33
N ALA A 34 -12.92 -8.66 7.47
CA ALA A 34 -12.57 -9.67 6.47
C ALA A 34 -13.23 -9.40 5.10
N LEU A 35 -14.51 -8.99 5.10
CA LEU A 35 -15.24 -8.64 3.88
C LEU A 35 -14.61 -7.42 3.20
N VAL A 36 -14.26 -6.38 3.97
CA VAL A 36 -13.60 -5.17 3.47
C VAL A 36 -12.22 -5.51 2.88
N ARG A 37 -11.40 -6.29 3.59
CA ARG A 37 -10.09 -6.74 3.08
C ARG A 37 -10.21 -7.48 1.77
N LYS A 38 -11.19 -8.37 1.65
CA LYS A 38 -11.42 -9.10 0.40
C LYS A 38 -11.82 -8.15 -0.74
N ALA A 39 -12.84 -7.32 -0.51
CA ALA A 39 -13.39 -6.44 -1.53
C ALA A 39 -12.34 -5.42 -2.04
N LEU A 40 -11.64 -4.78 -1.12
CA LEU A 40 -10.61 -3.80 -1.47
C LEU A 40 -9.32 -4.49 -1.96
N GLY A 41 -8.99 -5.67 -1.43
CA GLY A 41 -7.84 -6.44 -1.88
C GLY A 41 -7.92 -6.80 -3.37
N ASP A 42 -9.09 -7.26 -3.82
CA ASP A 42 -9.31 -7.56 -5.25
C ASP A 42 -9.17 -6.28 -6.12
N LEU A 43 -9.64 -5.13 -5.64
CA LEU A 43 -9.50 -3.84 -6.32
C LEU A 43 -8.03 -3.39 -6.41
N TYR A 44 -7.31 -3.39 -5.28
CA TYR A 44 -5.91 -2.94 -5.24
C TYR A 44 -4.97 -3.87 -5.99
N ARG A 45 -5.26 -5.18 -6.02
CA ARG A 45 -4.55 -6.12 -6.88
C ARG A 45 -4.67 -5.73 -8.35
N GLY A 46 -5.87 -5.41 -8.81
CA GLY A 46 -6.09 -4.92 -10.18
C GLY A 46 -5.29 -3.65 -10.50
N PHE A 47 -5.22 -2.70 -9.56
CA PHE A 47 -4.35 -1.52 -9.73
C PHE A 47 -2.86 -1.88 -9.83
N GLY A 48 -2.41 -2.86 -9.05
CA GLY A 48 -1.06 -3.41 -9.13
C GLY A 48 -0.78 -4.03 -10.51
N GLU A 49 -1.70 -4.83 -11.02
CA GLU A 49 -1.61 -5.48 -12.33
C GLU A 49 -1.52 -4.45 -13.47
N GLU A 50 -2.40 -3.44 -13.47
CA GLU A 50 -2.40 -2.37 -14.46
C GLU A 50 -1.11 -1.55 -14.41
N PHE A 51 -0.67 -1.20 -13.19
CA PHE A 51 0.57 -0.46 -12.98
C PHE A 51 1.78 -1.24 -13.48
N TRP A 52 1.89 -2.50 -13.10
CA TRP A 52 3.01 -3.36 -13.48
C TRP A 52 3.06 -3.57 -14.99
N LYS A 53 1.91 -3.89 -15.60
CA LYS A 53 1.77 -4.00 -17.05
C LYS A 53 2.19 -2.73 -17.77
N ALA A 54 1.91 -1.55 -17.22
CA ALA A 54 2.34 -0.27 -17.81
C ALA A 54 3.85 -0.04 -17.68
N LYS A 55 4.48 -0.54 -16.60
CA LYS A 55 5.93 -0.42 -16.36
C LYS A 55 6.75 -1.44 -17.13
N SER A 56 6.18 -2.59 -17.47
CA SER A 56 6.88 -3.67 -18.18
C SER A 56 6.72 -3.63 -19.71
N GLN A 57 6.11 -2.58 -20.28
CA GLN A 57 5.87 -2.54 -21.73
C GLN A 57 7.19 -2.35 -22.50
N GLY A 58 7.52 -3.33 -23.33
CA GLY A 58 8.65 -3.25 -24.26
C GLY A 58 10.01 -3.71 -23.69
N GLU A 59 10.05 -4.17 -22.44
CA GLU A 59 11.24 -4.75 -21.81
C GLU A 59 11.08 -6.26 -21.63
N SER A 60 12.19 -7.02 -21.71
CA SER A 60 12.17 -8.47 -21.46
C SER A 60 11.89 -8.80 -19.99
N GLU A 61 12.31 -7.91 -19.09
CA GLU A 61 12.09 -7.98 -17.65
C GLU A 61 12.03 -6.55 -17.11
N ALA A 62 11.03 -6.24 -16.28
CA ALA A 62 10.86 -4.89 -15.74
C ALA A 62 11.80 -4.65 -14.55
N ASP A 63 12.38 -3.46 -14.47
CA ASP A 63 13.19 -3.02 -13.32
C ASP A 63 12.29 -2.75 -12.10
N LEU A 64 12.33 -3.66 -11.10
CA LEU A 64 11.50 -3.59 -9.90
C LEU A 64 11.81 -2.33 -9.07
N GLY A 65 13.09 -2.01 -8.91
CA GLY A 65 13.57 -0.83 -8.19
C GLY A 65 12.93 0.43 -8.73
N LYS A 66 13.05 0.66 -10.04
CA LYS A 66 12.47 1.84 -10.71
C LYS A 66 10.94 1.85 -10.68
N ALA A 67 10.30 0.69 -10.85
CA ALA A 67 8.84 0.58 -10.81
C ALA A 67 8.30 0.99 -9.43
N VAL A 68 8.80 0.39 -8.35
CA VAL A 68 8.35 0.69 -6.99
C VAL A 68 8.72 2.12 -6.60
N SER A 69 9.92 2.60 -6.92
CA SER A 69 10.35 3.99 -6.72
C SER A 69 9.39 4.99 -7.39
N SER A 70 8.96 4.69 -8.63
CA SER A 70 7.97 5.51 -9.33
C SER A 70 6.57 5.46 -8.69
N ALA A 71 6.13 4.31 -8.21
CA ALA A 71 4.87 4.19 -7.49
C ALA A 71 4.91 5.03 -6.21
N PHE A 72 5.95 4.85 -5.39
CA PHE A 72 6.09 5.53 -4.09
C PHE A 72 6.18 7.05 -4.22
N LYS A 73 6.82 7.58 -5.27
CA LYS A 73 6.78 9.02 -5.58
C LYS A 73 5.35 9.55 -5.76
N THR A 74 4.42 8.73 -6.26
CA THR A 74 3.01 9.12 -6.42
C THR A 74 2.28 9.14 -5.09
N TYR A 75 2.50 8.12 -4.25
CA TYR A 75 1.92 8.03 -2.90
C TYR A 75 2.53 9.03 -1.91
N SER A 76 3.76 9.51 -2.16
CA SER A 76 4.43 10.53 -1.34
C SER A 76 4.11 11.97 -1.74
N ARG A 77 3.31 12.20 -2.80
CA ARG A 77 2.93 13.54 -3.24
C ARG A 77 2.25 14.32 -2.11
N ASP A 78 2.37 15.64 -2.16
CA ASP A 78 1.81 16.57 -1.16
C ASP A 78 2.32 16.29 0.26
N ASP A 79 3.61 15.95 0.37
CA ASP A 79 4.29 15.66 1.65
C ASP A 79 3.62 14.53 2.45
N ALA A 80 3.01 13.58 1.74
CA ALA A 80 2.26 12.50 2.36
C ALA A 80 3.16 11.48 3.07
N LEU A 81 4.39 11.28 2.59
CA LEU A 81 5.35 10.31 3.11
C LEU A 81 6.76 10.92 3.12
N ALA A 82 7.45 10.82 4.25
CA ALA A 82 8.90 11.00 4.33
C ALA A 82 9.55 9.63 4.52
N TYR A 83 10.48 9.27 3.65
CA TYR A 83 11.08 7.93 3.62
C TYR A 83 12.55 7.96 3.20
N ASP A 84 13.29 6.96 3.67
CA ASP A 84 14.71 6.74 3.38
C ASP A 84 14.86 5.49 2.54
N VAL A 85 15.47 5.60 1.35
CA VAL A 85 15.77 4.45 0.50
C VAL A 85 17.02 3.74 1.03
N ILE A 86 16.91 2.43 1.22
CA ILE A 86 17.97 1.55 1.72
C ILE A 86 18.60 0.78 0.55
N GLU A 87 17.78 0.33 -0.40
CA GLU A 87 18.23 -0.40 -1.58
C GLU A 87 17.34 -0.07 -2.78
N GLU A 88 17.98 0.15 -3.93
CA GLU A 88 17.33 0.23 -5.24
C GLU A 88 18.20 -0.55 -6.23
N SER A 89 17.67 -1.67 -6.73
CA SER A 89 18.31 -2.51 -7.74
C SER A 89 17.26 -3.03 -8.71
N HIS A 90 17.70 -3.74 -9.75
CA HIS A 90 16.80 -4.32 -10.74
C HIS A 90 15.75 -5.26 -10.13
N ASP A 91 16.12 -5.97 -9.05
CA ASP A 91 15.31 -7.03 -8.44
C ASP A 91 14.86 -6.68 -7.01
N ALA A 92 15.11 -5.46 -6.54
CA ALA A 92 14.76 -5.08 -5.18
C ALA A 92 14.52 -3.57 -5.00
N PHE A 93 13.60 -3.27 -4.07
CA PHE A 93 13.42 -1.92 -3.54
C PHE A 93 13.12 -1.99 -2.04
N ALA A 94 14.04 -1.47 -1.23
CA ALA A 94 13.91 -1.43 0.23
C ALA A 94 13.97 0.01 0.72
N PHE A 95 13.06 0.38 1.60
CA PHE A 95 13.01 1.72 2.18
C PHE A 95 12.21 1.73 3.48
N ASP A 96 12.49 2.74 4.31
CA ASP A 96 11.74 2.97 5.54
C ASP A 96 10.94 4.26 5.44
N VAL A 97 9.64 4.21 5.75
CA VAL A 97 8.84 5.42 5.94
C VAL A 97 9.01 5.90 7.37
N LYS A 98 9.53 7.12 7.57
CA LYS A 98 9.76 7.74 8.88
C LYS A 98 8.64 8.70 9.30
N ARG A 99 7.85 9.20 8.34
CA ARG A 99 6.63 9.98 8.60
C ARG A 99 5.54 9.62 7.59
N CYS A 100 4.30 9.52 8.05
CA CYS A 100 3.16 9.12 7.22
C CYS A 100 1.92 9.97 7.52
N ALA A 101 1.56 10.87 6.61
CA ALA A 101 0.38 11.74 6.72
C ALA A 101 -0.94 10.94 6.71
N TYR A 102 -0.97 9.77 6.06
CA TYR A 102 -2.12 8.87 6.14
C TYR A 102 -2.36 8.38 7.57
N ALA A 103 -1.27 7.97 8.25
CA ALA A 103 -1.35 7.54 9.64
C ALA A 103 -1.70 8.69 10.58
N GLU A 104 -1.12 9.87 10.38
CA GLU A 104 -1.48 11.08 11.13
C GLU A 104 -2.97 11.41 10.99
N PHE A 105 -3.50 11.35 9.76
CA PHE A 105 -4.90 11.63 9.49
C PHE A 105 -5.86 10.66 10.20
N TYR A 106 -5.67 9.34 10.05
CA TYR A 106 -6.56 8.36 10.68
C TYR A 106 -6.42 8.34 12.20
N LYS A 107 -5.23 8.65 12.76
CA LYS A 107 -5.06 8.86 14.20
C LYS A 107 -5.81 10.09 14.69
N ALA A 108 -5.74 11.21 13.97
CA ALA A 108 -6.50 12.41 14.30
C ALA A 108 -8.02 12.20 14.19
N LEU A 109 -8.46 11.33 13.30
CA LEU A 109 -9.86 10.91 13.18
C LEU A 109 -10.32 10.00 14.34
N GLY A 110 -9.39 9.44 15.11
CA GLY A 110 -9.67 8.45 16.15
C GLY A 110 -9.87 7.03 15.62
N GLU A 111 -9.46 6.76 14.37
CA GLU A 111 -9.75 5.52 13.64
C GLU A 111 -8.49 4.83 13.07
N PRO A 112 -7.42 4.62 13.86
CA PRO A 112 -6.17 4.04 13.35
C PRO A 112 -6.36 2.62 12.81
N GLU A 113 -7.22 1.80 13.42
CA GLU A 113 -7.50 0.43 12.96
C GLU A 113 -8.18 0.40 11.59
N LEU A 114 -9.10 1.34 11.35
CA LEU A 114 -9.70 1.50 10.02
C LEU A 114 -8.70 2.09 9.02
N GLY A 115 -7.82 2.99 9.47
CA GLY A 115 -6.70 3.46 8.65
C GLY A 115 -5.79 2.31 8.20
N PHE A 116 -5.48 1.38 9.10
CA PHE A 116 -4.70 0.19 8.76
C PHE A 116 -5.43 -0.69 7.74
N LEU A 117 -6.71 -0.95 7.98
CA LEU A 117 -7.57 -1.75 7.11
C LEU A 117 -7.78 -1.15 5.70
N LEU A 118 -7.92 0.16 5.60
CA LEU A 118 -8.26 0.84 4.34
C LEU A 118 -7.02 1.27 3.55
N ILE A 119 -5.93 1.60 4.24
CA ILE A 119 -4.71 2.14 3.61
C ILE A 119 -3.58 1.11 3.65
N CYS A 120 -3.15 0.68 4.83
CA CYS A 120 -1.92 -0.10 4.97
C CYS A 120 -2.03 -1.50 4.35
N THR A 121 -3.17 -2.18 4.45
CA THR A 121 -3.31 -3.52 3.87
C THR A 121 -3.35 -3.51 2.33
N ALA A 122 -3.67 -2.36 1.72
CA ALA A 122 -3.68 -2.20 0.27
C ALA A 122 -2.29 -2.41 -0.37
N ASP A 123 -1.22 -2.13 0.39
CA ASP A 123 0.15 -2.26 -0.10
C ASP A 123 0.49 -3.69 -0.51
N PHE A 124 0.04 -4.69 0.27
CA PHE A 124 0.26 -6.11 -0.04
C PHE A 124 -0.56 -6.55 -1.24
N ALA A 125 -1.83 -6.17 -1.32
CA ALA A 125 -2.69 -6.49 -2.47
C ALA A 125 -2.14 -5.87 -3.77
N THR A 126 -1.67 -4.63 -3.71
CA THR A 126 -1.02 -3.96 -4.85
C THR A 126 0.25 -4.70 -5.27
N ALA A 127 1.09 -5.11 -4.30
CA ALA A 127 2.30 -5.88 -4.57
C ALA A 127 2.00 -7.25 -5.21
N GLU A 128 0.96 -7.95 -4.76
CA GLU A 128 0.50 -9.20 -5.38
C GLU A 128 0.15 -9.03 -6.86
N GLY A 129 -0.37 -7.86 -7.24
CA GLY A 129 -0.70 -7.53 -8.63
C GLY A 129 0.51 -7.39 -9.54
N PHE A 130 1.72 -7.20 -9.00
CA PHE A 130 2.93 -7.11 -9.84
C PHE A 130 3.35 -8.45 -10.42
N GLY A 131 2.97 -9.56 -9.78
CA GLY A 131 3.30 -10.90 -10.26
C GLY A 131 3.67 -11.85 -9.12
N PRO A 132 3.61 -13.16 -9.37
CA PRO A 132 3.87 -14.18 -8.36
C PRO A 132 5.33 -14.23 -7.91
N ASP A 133 6.25 -13.71 -8.72
CA ASP A 133 7.68 -13.61 -8.47
C ASP A 133 8.06 -12.38 -7.63
N ILE A 134 7.14 -11.44 -7.38
CA ILE A 134 7.42 -10.25 -6.58
C ILE A 134 6.78 -10.39 -5.20
N LYS A 135 7.58 -10.15 -4.15
CA LYS A 135 7.16 -10.21 -2.75
C LYS A 135 7.38 -8.88 -2.08
N LEU A 136 6.40 -8.46 -1.29
CA LEU A 136 6.53 -7.41 -0.29
C LEU A 136 6.59 -8.05 1.09
N ALA A 137 7.66 -7.78 1.83
CA ALA A 137 7.69 -7.94 3.28
C ALA A 137 7.59 -6.57 3.95
N ARG A 138 6.74 -6.48 4.98
CA ARG A 138 6.66 -5.35 5.91
C ARG A 138 6.18 -5.87 7.26
N THR A 139 6.95 -5.63 8.31
CA THR A 139 6.71 -6.21 9.63
C THR A 139 6.05 -5.23 10.59
N GLN A 140 6.15 -3.94 10.31
CA GLN A 140 5.64 -2.88 11.19
C GLN A 140 5.05 -1.71 10.40
N THR A 141 4.15 -0.96 11.04
CA THR A 141 3.57 0.25 10.46
C THR A 141 3.44 1.38 11.47
N ILE A 142 3.66 2.61 11.02
CA ILE A 142 3.38 3.82 11.81
C ILE A 142 1.91 3.88 12.23
N MET A 143 0.99 3.41 11.36
CA MET A 143 -0.45 3.36 11.64
C MET A 143 -0.76 2.57 12.91
N GLN A 144 -0.06 1.45 13.13
CA GLN A 144 -0.18 0.60 14.32
C GLN A 144 0.75 1.02 15.48
N GLY A 145 1.37 2.20 15.40
CA GLY A 145 2.17 2.76 16.50
C GLY A 145 3.67 2.47 16.45
N ALA A 146 4.18 1.84 15.39
CA ALA A 146 5.62 1.66 15.22
C ALA A 146 6.35 2.97 14.89
N SER A 147 7.67 2.98 15.03
CA SER A 147 8.51 4.15 14.71
C SER A 147 8.67 4.40 13.22
N HIS A 148 8.50 3.37 12.39
CA HIS A 148 8.58 3.45 10.93
C HIS A 148 7.77 2.31 10.28
N CYS A 149 7.57 2.40 8.96
CA CYS A 149 7.16 1.27 8.14
C CYS A 149 8.37 0.74 7.38
N ASP A 150 8.61 -0.58 7.36
CA ASP A 150 9.79 -1.23 6.79
C ASP A 150 9.47 -2.00 5.50
N PHE A 151 9.35 -1.29 4.38
CA PHE A 151 9.01 -1.93 3.11
C PHE A 151 10.22 -2.61 2.49
N ARG A 152 10.06 -3.89 2.13
CA ARG A 152 11.10 -4.71 1.48
C ARG A 152 10.47 -5.43 0.28
N TYR A 153 10.60 -4.84 -0.91
CA TYR A 153 10.25 -5.49 -2.16
C TYR A 153 11.42 -6.29 -2.70
N ARG A 154 11.16 -7.53 -3.11
CA ARG A 154 12.13 -8.43 -3.74
C ARG A 154 11.45 -9.18 -4.88
N ARG A 155 12.18 -9.39 -5.97
CA ARG A 155 11.90 -10.48 -6.91
C ARG A 155 12.51 -11.75 -6.34
N ASP A 156 11.72 -12.80 -6.24
CA ASP A 156 12.19 -14.15 -5.95
C ASP A 156 13.11 -14.53 -7.12
N GLY A 157 14.42 -14.41 -6.91
CA GLY A 157 15.41 -14.91 -7.85
C GLY A 157 15.13 -16.38 -8.05
N GLY A 158 14.68 -16.78 -9.24
CA GLY A 158 14.57 -18.18 -9.58
C GLY A 158 15.95 -18.81 -9.49
N GLU A 159 16.28 -19.42 -8.37
CA GLU A 159 17.31 -20.45 -8.36
C GLU A 159 16.81 -21.59 -9.24
N GLY A 160 17.24 -21.57 -10.50
CA GLY A 160 17.33 -22.71 -11.42
C GLY A 160 16.02 -23.44 -11.73
N ARG A 161 15.50 -23.22 -12.93
CA ARG A 161 14.85 -24.30 -13.67
C ARG A 161 15.44 -24.42 -15.06
#